data_AF-A0AAD6A4C6-F1
#
_entry.id   AF-A0AAD6A4C6-F1
#
_cell.length_a   1.000
_cell.length_b   1.000
_cell.length_c   1.000
_cell.angle_alpha   90.00
_cell.angle_beta   90.00
_cell.angle_gamma   90.00
#
_symmetry.space_group_name_H-M   'P 1'
#
loop_
_entity.id
_entity.type
_entity.pdbx_description
1 polymer ?
#
loop_
_entity_poly.entity_id
_entity_poly.type
_entity_poly.pdbx_seq_one_letter_code
_entity_poly.pdbx_strand_id
1 'polypeptide(L)'
;MSSITIDPELKPGEFVIKSLFAEFAVLAEKKIDMVMAEPLEKPLSRSLQRGEDAQFDQLISSMSSIAEHCLPSLLRTLFDWYRRQSGTEDESYEYRPRSSTKSKGDELHRDKDFLLERRDLAIDFIFCLVSVEVLKQIPLHPVPDVLVHEVLHLAFKHFKHKEGYCGPNTGNVHIIADLYAEVIGILTQSKFQAVRKKFITELKELRQKEQSPYVVQSIISLIMGMKFFRVKMYPVEEFEASFQFMQVKDKDIKHALAGLFVEILIPVAAAVKNEVNVPCLKNFVEMLYQTTFDLSSRKKHSL
;
A
#
# COMPACT_ATOMS: atom_id res chain seq x y z
N MET A 1 -7.24 4.61 34.51
CA MET A 1 -7.59 5.86 33.82
C MET A 1 -6.39 6.78 33.93
N SER A 2 -5.60 6.91 32.87
CA SER A 2 -4.48 7.86 32.82
C SER A 2 -5.08 9.25 32.63
N SER A 3 -4.93 10.12 33.63
CA SER A 3 -5.36 11.51 33.53
C SER A 3 -4.53 12.24 32.48
N ILE A 4 -5.20 12.80 31.47
CA ILE A 4 -4.58 13.70 30.51
C ILE A 4 -4.21 14.98 31.26
N THR A 5 -2.94 15.17 31.61
CA THR A 5 -2.42 16.44 32.13
C THR A 5 -2.43 17.48 31.02
N ILE A 6 -3.29 18.50 31.15
CA ILE A 6 -3.40 19.60 30.20
C ILE A 6 -2.34 20.64 30.56
N ASP A 7 -1.35 20.82 29.68
CA ASP A 7 -0.35 21.88 29.79
C ASP A 7 -0.96 23.20 29.27
N PRO A 8 -1.10 24.24 30.12
CA PRO A 8 -1.71 25.51 29.76
C PRO A 8 -0.88 26.36 28.79
N GLU A 9 0.38 26.00 28.49
CA GLU A 9 1.20 26.71 27.51
C GLU A 9 1.03 26.17 26.07
N LEU A 10 0.33 25.05 25.90
CA LEU A 10 0.14 24.43 24.60
C LEU A 10 -0.86 25.22 23.73
N LYS A 11 -0.45 25.53 22.50
CA LYS A 11 -1.36 26.15 21.52
C LYS A 11 -2.57 25.23 21.29
N PRO A 12 -3.80 25.76 21.17
CA PRO A 12 -5.00 24.93 21.03
C PRO A 12 -4.92 23.89 19.90
N GLY A 13 -4.35 24.25 18.75
CA GLY A 13 -4.18 23.30 17.63
C GLY A 13 -3.19 22.16 17.95
N GLU A 14 -2.13 22.45 18.69
CA GLU A 14 -1.17 21.43 19.10
C GLU A 14 -1.76 20.49 20.15
N PHE A 15 -2.56 21.02 21.08
CA PHE A 15 -3.31 20.23 22.05
C PHE A 15 -4.28 19.26 21.36
N VAL A 16 -5.03 19.73 20.36
CA VAL A 16 -5.97 18.90 19.59
C VAL A 16 -5.23 17.77 18.87
N ILE A 17 -4.14 18.07 18.17
CA ILE A 17 -3.36 17.04 17.44
C ILE A 17 -2.79 15.99 18.40
N LYS A 18 -2.18 16.43 19.52
CA LYS A 18 -1.60 15.51 20.51
C LYS A 18 -2.67 14.64 21.16
N SER A 19 -3.82 15.22 21.52
CA SER A 19 -4.93 14.48 22.14
C SER A 19 -5.50 13.43 21.19
N LEU A 20 -5.75 13.82 19.94
CA LEU A 20 -6.27 12.91 18.92
C LEU A 20 -5.29 11.77 18.62
N PHE A 21 -4.01 12.09 18.50
CA PHE A 21 -2.99 11.08 18.23
C PHE A 21 -2.78 10.13 19.43
N ALA A 22 -2.88 10.63 20.66
CA ALA A 22 -2.84 9.80 21.86
C ALA A 22 -4.03 8.83 21.91
N GLU A 23 -5.23 9.29 21.57
CA GLU A 23 -6.41 8.43 21.45
C GLU A 23 -6.21 7.37 20.35
N PHE A 24 -5.68 7.77 19.19
CA PHE A 24 -5.32 6.87 18.10
C PHE A 24 -4.35 5.78 18.55
N ALA A 25 -3.26 6.15 19.22
CA ALA A 25 -2.26 5.19 19.68
C ALA A 25 -2.87 4.16 20.65
N VAL A 26 -3.74 4.60 21.56
CA VAL A 26 -4.43 3.71 22.53
C VAL A 26 -5.40 2.77 21.83
N LEU A 27 -6.22 3.26 20.90
CA LEU A 27 -7.17 2.40 20.18
C LEU A 27 -6.46 1.45 19.20
N ALA A 28 -5.39 1.92 18.55
CA ALA A 28 -4.58 1.09 17.67
C ALA A 28 -3.94 -0.08 18.43
N GLU A 29 -3.37 0.16 19.62
CA GLU A 29 -2.80 -0.91 20.45
C GLU A 29 -3.86 -1.92 20.87
N LYS A 30 -5.04 -1.46 21.32
CA LYS A 30 -6.17 -2.35 21.64
C LYS A 30 -6.60 -3.21 20.45
N LYS A 31 -6.59 -2.65 19.24
CA LYS A 31 -6.89 -3.40 18.02
C LYS A 31 -5.83 -4.42 17.68
N ILE A 32 -4.55 -4.08 17.86
CA ILE A 32 -3.43 -5.01 17.68
C ILE A 32 -3.57 -6.17 18.69
N ASP A 33 -3.75 -5.88 19.98
CA ASP A 33 -3.95 -6.90 21.02
C ASP A 33 -5.13 -7.83 20.70
N MET A 34 -6.24 -7.26 20.23
CA MET A 34 -7.43 -8.01 19.83
C MET A 34 -7.11 -9.01 18.71
N VAL A 35 -6.46 -8.59 17.62
CA VAL A 35 -6.14 -9.50 16.50
C VAL A 35 -5.02 -10.48 16.81
N MET A 36 -4.18 -10.18 17.80
CA MET A 36 -3.18 -11.10 18.34
C MET A 36 -3.79 -12.19 19.21
N ALA A 37 -4.95 -11.95 19.82
CA ALA A 37 -5.72 -12.95 20.55
C ALA A 37 -6.58 -13.85 19.63
N GLU A 38 -6.71 -13.50 18.35
CA GLU A 38 -7.47 -14.27 17.36
C GLU A 38 -6.65 -15.42 16.75
N PRO A 39 -7.31 -16.48 16.23
CA PRO A 39 -6.63 -17.54 15.49
C PRO A 39 -5.82 -16.99 14.31
N LEU A 40 -4.64 -17.57 14.05
CA LEU A 40 -3.74 -17.13 12.97
C LEU A 40 -4.41 -17.19 11.59
N GLU A 41 -5.31 -18.15 11.38
CA GLU A 41 -6.05 -18.35 10.14
C GLU A 41 -7.12 -17.28 9.91
N LYS A 42 -7.54 -16.56 10.96
CA LYS A 42 -8.52 -15.48 10.82
C LYS A 42 -7.86 -14.30 10.11
N PRO A 43 -8.35 -13.87 8.93
CA PRO A 43 -7.79 -12.73 8.22
C PRO A 43 -7.94 -11.44 9.03
N LEU A 44 -6.89 -10.60 9.04
CA LEU A 44 -6.89 -9.31 9.74
C LEU A 44 -8.04 -8.39 9.27
N SER A 45 -8.41 -8.48 8.00
CA SER A 45 -9.50 -7.70 7.42
C SER A 45 -10.87 -7.96 8.06
N ARG A 46 -11.07 -9.08 8.76
CA ARG A 46 -12.33 -9.36 9.48
C ARG A 46 -12.46 -8.58 10.79
N SER A 47 -11.42 -7.87 11.20
CA SER A 47 -11.37 -7.21 12.51
C SER A 47 -10.83 -5.77 12.42
N LEU A 48 -10.01 -5.48 11.40
CA LEU A 48 -9.38 -4.17 11.21
C LEU A 48 -9.95 -3.36 10.04
N GLN A 49 -10.66 -3.97 9.09
CA GLN A 49 -11.12 -3.26 7.88
C GLN A 49 -12.09 -2.13 8.23
N ARG A 50 -12.12 -1.08 7.38
CA ARG A 50 -13.12 -0.01 7.45
C ARG A 50 -14.53 -0.60 7.55
N GLY A 51 -15.34 -0.09 8.47
CA GLY A 51 -16.70 -0.57 8.74
C GLY A 51 -16.80 -1.63 9.84
N GLU A 52 -15.68 -2.23 10.27
CA GLU A 52 -15.68 -3.21 11.37
C GLU A 52 -15.71 -2.53 12.75
N ASP A 53 -15.31 -1.25 12.84
CA ASP A 53 -15.28 -0.49 14.09
C ASP A 53 -15.59 1.00 13.84
N ALA A 54 -16.83 1.39 14.10
CA ALA A 54 -17.30 2.76 13.87
C ALA A 54 -16.56 3.81 14.73
N GLN A 55 -16.09 3.46 15.93
CA GLN A 55 -15.33 4.40 16.76
C GLN A 55 -13.96 4.66 16.14
N PHE A 56 -13.29 3.60 15.70
CA PHE A 56 -11.99 3.72 15.04
C PHE A 56 -12.10 4.43 13.69
N ASP A 57 -13.13 4.14 12.89
CA ASP A 57 -13.40 4.83 11.63
C ASP A 57 -13.64 6.33 11.84
N GLN A 58 -14.41 6.71 12.87
CA GLN A 58 -14.63 8.11 13.21
C GLN A 58 -13.34 8.81 13.65
N LEU A 59 -12.46 8.11 14.35
CA LEU A 59 -11.15 8.62 14.75
C LEU A 59 -10.25 8.87 13.52
N ILE A 60 -10.17 7.92 12.59
CA ILE A 60 -9.43 8.10 11.34
C ILE A 60 -10.01 9.26 10.51
N SER A 61 -11.34 9.37 10.43
CA SER A 61 -12.01 10.49 9.77
C SER A 61 -11.62 11.83 10.40
N SER A 62 -11.60 11.90 11.74
CA SER A 62 -11.17 13.10 12.47
C SER A 62 -9.71 13.45 12.21
N MET A 63 -8.83 12.44 12.12
CA MET A 63 -7.42 12.63 11.75
C MET A 63 -7.29 13.18 10.32
N SER A 64 -8.14 12.73 9.38
CA SER A 64 -8.19 13.25 8.00
C SER A 64 -8.59 14.73 7.97
N SER A 65 -9.64 15.11 8.70
CA SER A 65 -10.08 16.52 8.76
C SER A 65 -9.00 17.44 9.34
N ILE A 66 -8.27 16.99 10.36
CA ILE A 66 -7.15 17.77 10.92
C ILE A 66 -5.94 17.81 9.98
N ALA A 67 -5.72 16.76 9.18
CA ALA A 67 -4.64 16.72 8.20
C ALA A 67 -4.75 17.86 7.16
N GLU A 68 -5.95 18.38 6.87
CA GLU A 68 -6.15 19.57 6.03
C GLU A 68 -5.33 20.79 6.49
N HIS A 69 -4.96 20.85 7.77
CA HIS A 69 -4.25 21.98 8.36
C HIS A 69 -2.82 21.64 8.83
N CYS A 70 -2.50 20.36 9.01
CA CYS A 70 -1.22 19.95 9.59
C CYS A 70 -0.68 18.59 9.11
N LEU A 71 -1.05 18.14 7.91
CA LEU A 71 -0.62 16.87 7.31
C LEU A 71 0.88 16.53 7.50
N PRO A 72 1.88 17.38 7.20
CA PRO A 72 3.29 17.03 7.43
C PRO A 72 3.61 16.70 8.89
N SER A 73 3.00 17.40 9.84
CA SER A 73 3.20 17.13 11.28
C SER A 73 2.52 15.84 11.69
N LEU A 74 1.27 15.63 11.27
CA LEU A 74 0.53 14.40 11.54
C LEU A 74 1.22 13.17 10.93
N LEU A 75 1.70 13.28 9.69
CA LEU A 75 2.38 12.21 8.99
C LEU A 75 3.72 11.85 9.64
N ARG A 76 4.49 12.84 10.12
CA ARG A 76 5.70 12.58 10.93
C ARG A 76 5.37 11.82 12.21
N THR A 77 4.37 12.26 12.95
CA THR A 77 3.94 11.58 14.18
C THR A 77 3.45 10.16 13.90
N LEU A 78 2.74 9.95 12.79
CA LEU A 78 2.31 8.62 12.34
C LEU A 78 3.50 7.72 12.00
N PHE A 79 4.52 8.24 11.32
CA PHE A 79 5.76 7.50 11.06
C PHE A 79 6.53 7.19 12.35
N ASP A 80 6.59 8.12 13.29
CA ASP A 80 7.23 7.88 14.59
C ASP A 80 6.52 6.78 15.38
N TRP A 81 5.19 6.77 15.37
CA TRP A 81 4.41 5.67 15.93
C TRP A 81 4.70 4.35 15.22
N TYR A 82 4.67 4.34 13.89
CA TYR A 82 4.96 3.14 13.10
C TYR A 82 6.35 2.57 13.41
N ARG A 83 7.39 3.41 13.45
CA ARG A 83 8.77 2.99 13.77
C ARG A 83 8.90 2.43 15.18
N ARG A 84 8.26 3.07 16.17
CA ARG A 84 8.24 2.57 17.57
C ARG A 84 7.58 1.20 17.66
N GLN A 85 6.56 0.94 16.85
CA GLN A 85 5.88 -0.35 16.82
C GLN A 85 6.77 -1.48 16.27
N SER A 86 7.65 -1.18 15.32
CA SER A 86 8.57 -2.15 14.70
C SER A 86 9.85 -2.45 15.51
N GLY A 87 9.98 -1.97 16.76
CA GLY A 87 11.04 -2.41 17.67
C GLY A 87 12.47 -1.96 17.31
N THR A 88 12.68 -0.75 16.78
CA THR A 88 14.04 -0.22 16.55
C THR A 88 14.77 0.27 17.82
N GLU A 89 14.34 -0.17 18.99
CA GLU A 89 15.09 -0.14 20.24
C GLU A 89 14.95 -1.53 20.88
N ASP A 90 16.05 -2.30 20.93
CA ASP A 90 16.19 -3.66 21.49
C ASP A 90 15.52 -4.84 20.77
N GLU A 91 16.28 -5.50 19.88
CA GLU A 91 16.64 -6.93 19.96
C GLU A 91 17.27 -7.37 18.62
N SER A 92 18.60 -7.35 18.54
CA SER A 92 19.37 -7.91 17.43
C SER A 92 19.27 -9.45 17.44
N TYR A 93 18.26 -10.02 16.78
CA TYR A 93 18.29 -11.44 16.45
C TYR A 93 19.06 -11.63 15.14
N GLU A 94 20.36 -11.95 15.28
CA GLU A 94 21.15 -12.50 14.20
C GLU A 94 20.54 -13.83 13.73
N TYR A 95 19.95 -13.82 12.53
CA TYR A 95 19.53 -15.03 11.83
C TYR A 95 20.78 -15.82 11.38
N ARG A 96 20.97 -17.03 11.94
CA ARG A 96 21.87 -18.06 11.37
C ARG A 96 21.02 -19.15 10.72
N PRO A 97 21.16 -19.43 9.42
CA PRO A 97 20.49 -20.56 8.80
C PRO A 97 21.19 -21.85 9.27
N ARG A 98 20.47 -22.72 9.99
CA ARG A 98 20.93 -24.09 10.28
C ARG A 98 20.03 -25.13 9.61
N SER A 99 20.71 -26.07 8.97
CA SER A 99 20.17 -27.25 8.32
C SER A 99 19.52 -28.22 9.31
N SER A 100 18.23 -28.51 9.09
CA SER A 100 17.55 -29.80 9.28
C SER A 100 17.85 -30.61 10.57
N THR A 101 16.92 -30.58 11.52
CA THR A 101 16.30 -31.77 12.15
C THR A 101 15.06 -31.33 12.93
N LYS A 102 13.84 -31.72 12.51
CA LYS A 102 12.58 -31.31 13.16
C LYS A 102 12.54 -31.74 14.63
N SER A 103 12.67 -30.78 15.54
CA SER A 103 12.46 -30.96 16.98
C SER A 103 11.24 -30.15 17.46
N LYS A 104 10.64 -30.53 18.60
CA LYS A 104 9.53 -29.77 19.22
C LYS A 104 9.89 -28.30 19.54
N GLY A 105 11.18 -27.99 19.66
CA GLY A 105 11.65 -26.60 19.81
C GLY A 105 11.45 -25.78 18.53
N ASP A 106 11.63 -26.39 17.35
CA ASP A 106 11.51 -25.69 16.06
C ASP A 106 10.06 -25.30 15.72
N GLU A 107 9.07 -26.04 16.22
CA GLU A 107 7.65 -25.70 16.04
C GLU A 107 7.25 -24.51 16.93
N LEU A 108 7.66 -24.49 18.19
CA LEU A 108 7.37 -23.39 19.11
C LEU A 108 8.03 -22.07 18.67
N HIS A 109 9.26 -22.14 18.15
CA HIS A 109 9.94 -20.98 17.57
C HIS A 109 9.23 -20.46 16.31
N ARG A 110 8.75 -21.36 15.46
CA ARG A 110 8.02 -21.00 14.24
C ARG A 110 6.67 -20.34 14.53
N ASP A 111 5.94 -20.82 15.53
CA ASP A 111 4.67 -20.20 15.94
C ASP A 111 4.90 -18.79 16.50
N LYS A 112 5.99 -18.58 17.24
CA LYS A 112 6.40 -17.24 17.70
C LYS A 112 6.71 -16.33 16.50
N ASP A 113 7.42 -16.82 15.49
CA ASP A 113 7.74 -16.05 14.28
C ASP A 113 6.46 -15.64 13.52
N PHE A 114 5.47 -16.53 13.40
CA PHE A 114 4.19 -16.21 12.77
C PHE A 114 3.36 -15.18 13.56
N LEU A 115 3.43 -15.21 14.90
CA LEU A 115 2.77 -14.22 15.74
C LEU A 115 3.43 -12.83 15.59
N LEU A 116 4.77 -12.78 15.55
CA LEU A 116 5.50 -11.54 15.31
C LEU A 116 5.17 -10.96 13.93
N GLU A 117 5.16 -11.79 12.89
CA GLU A 117 4.76 -11.38 11.55
C GLU A 117 3.30 -10.87 11.52
N ARG A 118 2.38 -11.56 12.21
CA ARG A 118 0.98 -11.13 12.29
C ARG A 118 0.86 -9.76 12.94
N ARG A 119 1.63 -9.50 13.99
CA ARG A 119 1.68 -8.20 14.66
C ARG A 119 2.17 -7.11 13.71
N ASP A 120 3.27 -7.34 13.01
CA ASP A 120 3.79 -6.40 12.01
C ASP A 120 2.75 -6.10 10.91
N LEU A 121 2.08 -7.13 10.41
CA LEU A 121 1.01 -6.97 9.42
C LEU A 121 -0.18 -6.19 9.98
N ALA A 122 -0.54 -6.35 11.26
CA ALA A 122 -1.60 -5.56 11.88
C ALA A 122 -1.22 -4.07 12.01
N ILE A 123 0.05 -3.78 12.32
CA ILE A 123 0.60 -2.42 12.35
C ILE A 123 0.55 -1.81 10.95
N ASP A 124 1.02 -2.53 9.93
CA ASP A 124 0.94 -2.11 8.52
C ASP A 124 -0.51 -1.87 8.07
N PHE A 125 -1.45 -2.70 8.52
CA PHE A 125 -2.86 -2.55 8.22
C PHE A 125 -3.38 -1.20 8.72
N ILE A 126 -3.20 -0.94 10.02
CA ILE A 126 -3.66 0.30 10.66
C ILE A 126 -2.97 1.51 10.04
N PHE A 127 -1.66 1.42 9.80
CA PHE A 127 -0.90 2.47 9.15
C PHE A 127 -1.45 2.80 7.77
N CYS A 128 -1.77 1.78 6.96
CA CYS A 128 -2.37 1.98 5.64
C CYS A 128 -3.75 2.64 5.74
N LEU A 129 -4.62 2.22 6.66
CA LEU A 129 -5.95 2.81 6.81
C LEU A 129 -5.88 4.30 7.09
N VAL A 130 -5.02 4.72 8.02
CA VAL A 130 -4.80 6.14 8.32
C VAL A 130 -4.19 6.85 7.13
N SER A 131 -3.16 6.26 6.51
CA SER A 131 -2.44 6.86 5.37
C SER A 131 -3.36 7.13 4.18
N VAL A 132 -4.26 6.20 3.84
CA VAL A 132 -5.23 6.41 2.76
C VAL A 132 -6.11 7.62 3.01
N GLU A 133 -6.54 7.86 4.25
CA GLU A 133 -7.42 8.99 4.57
C GLU A 133 -6.65 10.32 4.64
N VAL A 134 -5.52 10.37 5.34
CA VAL A 134 -4.81 11.64 5.55
C VAL A 134 -4.07 12.12 4.29
N LEU A 135 -3.58 11.21 3.43
CA LEU A 135 -2.85 11.59 2.21
C LEU A 135 -3.78 12.18 1.14
N LYS A 136 -5.10 12.04 1.25
CA LYS A 136 -6.06 12.76 0.40
C LYS A 136 -5.93 14.28 0.53
N GLN A 137 -5.40 14.75 1.67
CA GLN A 137 -5.26 16.18 1.97
C GLN A 137 -3.98 16.82 1.42
N ILE A 138 -3.11 16.09 0.70
CA ILE A 138 -1.90 16.66 0.08
C ILE A 138 -2.19 17.90 -0.79
N PRO A 139 -3.27 17.97 -1.60
CA PRO A 139 -3.58 19.17 -2.37
C PRO A 139 -3.86 20.41 -1.52
N LEU A 140 -4.43 20.23 -0.31
CA LEU A 140 -4.75 21.31 0.62
C LEU A 140 -3.53 21.70 1.46
N HIS A 141 -2.72 20.73 1.85
CA HIS A 141 -1.55 20.95 2.66
C HIS A 141 -0.35 20.12 2.18
N PRO A 142 0.47 20.69 1.25
CA PRO A 142 1.55 19.96 0.60
C PRO A 142 2.57 19.36 1.56
N VAL A 143 3.02 18.16 1.21
CA VAL A 143 3.96 17.36 2.01
C VAL A 143 5.38 17.46 1.44
N PRO A 144 6.42 17.64 2.28
CA PRO A 144 7.82 17.56 1.86
C PRO A 144 8.16 16.24 1.18
N ASP A 145 9.01 16.29 0.15
CA ASP A 145 9.33 15.10 -0.65
C ASP A 145 9.98 13.98 0.16
N VAL A 146 10.69 14.28 1.25
CA VAL A 146 11.24 13.27 2.17
C VAL A 146 10.14 12.34 2.71
N LEU A 147 9.01 12.91 3.18
CA LEU A 147 7.90 12.11 3.71
C LEU A 147 7.18 11.34 2.61
N VAL A 148 7.08 11.92 1.40
CA VAL A 148 6.55 11.21 0.22
C VAL A 148 7.42 10.00 -0.11
N HIS A 149 8.75 10.16 -0.06
CA HIS A 149 9.69 9.09 -0.29
C HIS A 149 9.65 8.01 0.80
N GLU A 150 9.39 8.36 2.07
CA GLU A 150 9.15 7.39 3.14
C GLU A 150 7.90 6.53 2.86
N VAL A 151 6.76 7.14 2.48
CA VAL A 151 5.54 6.39 2.09
C VAL A 151 5.82 5.45 0.92
N LEU A 152 6.51 5.96 -0.11
CA LEU A 152 6.90 5.16 -1.28
C LEU A 152 7.83 4.02 -0.88
N HIS A 153 8.78 4.24 0.02
CA HIS A 153 9.70 3.20 0.46
C HIS A 153 8.96 2.05 1.16
N LEU A 154 8.05 2.37 2.08
CA LEU A 154 7.23 1.36 2.76
C LEU A 154 6.38 0.58 1.75
N ALA A 155 5.58 1.26 0.93
CA ALA A 155 4.70 0.59 -0.03
C ALA A 155 5.45 -0.36 -0.97
N PHE A 156 6.56 0.11 -1.57
CA PHE A 156 7.32 -0.71 -2.51
C PHE A 156 8.09 -1.86 -1.83
N LYS A 157 8.37 -1.77 -0.52
CA LYS A 157 8.88 -2.92 0.25
C LYS A 157 7.85 -4.05 0.29
N HIS A 158 6.55 -3.73 0.42
CA HIS A 158 5.47 -4.72 0.46
C HIS A 158 5.09 -5.29 -0.92
N PHE A 159 5.53 -4.65 -2.01
CA PHE A 159 5.36 -5.21 -3.37
C PHE A 159 6.45 -6.21 -3.75
N LYS A 160 7.53 -6.32 -2.97
CA LYS A 160 8.59 -7.30 -3.21
C LYS A 160 8.11 -8.67 -2.74
N HIS A 161 8.13 -9.64 -3.64
CA HIS A 161 7.87 -11.03 -3.27
C HIS A 161 8.97 -11.49 -2.31
N LYS A 162 8.58 -12.01 -1.14
CA LYS A 162 9.51 -12.60 -0.18
C LYS A 162 9.53 -14.11 -0.37
N GLU A 163 10.73 -14.67 -0.53
CA GLU A 163 10.95 -16.11 -0.71
C GLU A 163 10.52 -16.89 0.54
N GLY A 164 10.01 -18.11 0.35
CA GLY A 164 9.79 -19.07 1.44
C GLY A 164 8.61 -18.79 2.38
N TYR A 165 7.83 -17.73 2.15
CA TYR A 165 6.64 -17.43 2.95
C TYR A 165 5.46 -18.33 2.58
N CYS A 166 5.44 -19.54 3.14
CA CYS A 166 4.25 -20.38 3.23
C CYS A 166 3.88 -20.49 4.71
N GLY A 167 2.86 -19.75 5.12
CA GLY A 167 2.43 -19.70 6.52
C GLY A 167 0.99 -19.18 6.63
N PRO A 168 0.42 -19.19 7.84
CA PRO A 168 -0.96 -18.75 8.05
C PRO A 168 -1.18 -17.27 7.67
N ASN A 169 -0.12 -16.46 7.65
CA ASN A 169 -0.17 -15.05 7.30
C ASN A 169 -0.14 -14.73 5.80
N THR A 170 0.07 -15.70 4.91
CA THR A 170 0.22 -15.43 3.46
C THR A 170 -0.97 -14.63 2.91
N GLY A 171 -2.20 -14.93 3.34
CA GLY A 171 -3.38 -14.15 2.95
C GLY A 171 -3.34 -12.70 3.45
N ASN A 172 -2.89 -12.48 4.68
CA ASN A 172 -2.72 -11.14 5.26
C ASN A 172 -1.65 -10.33 4.52
N VAL A 173 -0.54 -10.95 4.11
CA VAL A 173 0.51 -10.29 3.30
C VAL A 173 -0.08 -9.71 2.00
N HIS A 174 -0.95 -10.46 1.32
CA HIS A 174 -1.63 -9.98 0.12
C HIS A 174 -2.61 -8.83 0.41
N ILE A 175 -3.36 -8.91 1.51
CA ILE A 175 -4.23 -7.82 1.96
C ILE A 175 -3.43 -6.55 2.24
N ILE A 176 -2.29 -6.66 2.92
CA ILE A 176 -1.42 -5.51 3.21
C ILE A 176 -0.83 -4.92 1.92
N ALA A 177 -0.39 -5.76 0.98
CA ALA A 177 0.06 -5.28 -0.33
C ALA A 177 -1.06 -4.52 -1.06
N ASP A 178 -2.30 -4.99 -0.98
CA ASP A 178 -3.46 -4.30 -1.55
C ASP A 178 -3.76 -2.95 -0.88
N LEU A 179 -3.64 -2.87 0.45
CA LEU A 179 -3.80 -1.62 1.18
C LEU A 179 -2.70 -0.62 0.82
N TYR A 180 -1.45 -1.06 0.71
CA TYR A 180 -0.36 -0.19 0.21
C TYR A 180 -0.56 0.22 -1.25
N ALA A 181 -1.15 -0.64 -2.09
CA ALA A 181 -1.53 -0.27 -3.45
C ALA A 181 -2.58 0.86 -3.44
N GLU A 182 -3.53 0.84 -2.49
CA GLU A 182 -4.51 1.92 -2.30
C GLU A 182 -3.81 3.23 -1.89
N VAL A 183 -2.87 3.17 -0.94
CA VAL A 183 -2.03 4.31 -0.53
C VAL A 183 -1.30 4.91 -1.73
N ILE A 184 -0.69 4.08 -2.58
CA ILE A 184 -0.04 4.52 -3.82
C ILE A 184 -1.04 5.16 -4.80
N GLY A 185 -2.25 4.60 -4.92
CA GLY A 185 -3.32 5.17 -5.73
C GLY A 185 -3.67 6.60 -5.33
N ILE A 186 -3.84 6.85 -4.02
CA ILE A 186 -4.06 8.20 -3.48
C ILE A 186 -2.86 9.11 -3.76
N LEU A 187 -1.66 8.65 -3.44
CA LEU A 187 -0.44 9.45 -3.60
C LEU A 187 -0.19 9.83 -5.06
N THR A 188 -0.56 8.96 -5.99
CA THR A 188 -0.42 9.23 -7.43
C THR A 188 -1.24 10.45 -7.87
N GLN A 189 -2.38 10.75 -7.23
CA GLN A 189 -3.17 11.93 -7.57
C GLN A 189 -2.40 13.24 -7.36
N SER A 190 -1.50 13.29 -6.38
CA SER A 190 -0.76 14.54 -6.07
C SER A 190 0.72 14.48 -6.41
N LYS A 191 1.30 13.27 -6.48
CA LYS A 191 2.74 13.04 -6.58
C LYS A 191 3.08 12.00 -7.67
N PHE A 192 2.35 12.05 -8.80
CA PHE A 192 2.49 11.10 -9.92
C PHE A 192 3.94 10.89 -10.37
N GLN A 193 4.72 11.96 -10.58
CA GLN A 193 6.10 11.82 -11.07
C GLN A 193 7.01 11.08 -10.09
N ALA A 194 6.82 11.27 -8.78
CA ALA A 194 7.59 10.54 -7.76
C ALA A 194 7.24 9.05 -7.77
N VAL A 195 5.94 8.72 -7.82
CA VAL A 195 5.45 7.34 -7.91
C VAL A 195 5.95 6.67 -9.19
N ARG A 196 5.78 7.32 -10.35
CA ARG A 196 6.25 6.86 -11.65
C ARG A 196 7.76 6.58 -11.64
N LYS A 197 8.56 7.51 -11.13
CA LYS A 197 10.02 7.34 -11.05
C LYS A 197 10.38 6.13 -10.19
N LYS A 198 9.75 5.97 -9.02
CA LYS A 198 9.99 4.83 -8.13
C LYS A 198 9.59 3.50 -8.78
N PHE A 199 8.41 3.43 -9.39
CA PHE A 199 7.94 2.25 -10.11
C PHE A 199 8.87 1.83 -11.25
N ILE A 200 9.25 2.77 -12.13
CA ILE A 200 10.15 2.48 -13.24
C ILE A 200 11.53 2.03 -12.75
N THR A 201 12.00 2.57 -11.63
CA THR A 201 13.27 2.16 -11.03
C THR A 201 13.20 0.71 -10.55
N GLU A 202 12.20 0.37 -9.73
CA GLU A 202 12.03 -1.00 -9.19
C GLU A 202 11.77 -2.03 -10.32
N LEU A 203 11.01 -1.65 -11.34
CA LEU A 203 10.76 -2.53 -12.50
C LEU A 203 12.06 -2.79 -13.30
N LYS A 204 12.88 -1.76 -13.50
CA LYS A 204 14.18 -1.91 -14.18
C LYS A 204 15.12 -2.79 -13.37
N GLU A 205 15.18 -2.61 -12.06
CA GLU A 205 15.99 -3.43 -11.15
C GLU A 205 15.58 -4.91 -11.22
N LEU A 206 14.28 -5.21 -11.18
CA LEU A 206 13.79 -6.60 -11.30
C LEU A 206 14.10 -7.23 -12.66
N ARG A 207 14.00 -6.47 -13.74
CA ARG A 207 14.32 -6.95 -15.10
C ARG A 207 15.79 -7.23 -15.34
N GLN A 208 16.67 -6.59 -14.57
CA GLN A 208 18.12 -6.84 -14.64
C GLN A 208 18.54 -8.11 -13.89
N LYS A 209 17.67 -8.67 -13.03
CA LYS A 209 17.93 -9.92 -12.33
C LYS A 209 17.79 -11.12 -13.27
N GLU A 210 18.46 -12.21 -12.92
CA GLU A 210 18.31 -13.49 -13.61
C GLU A 210 16.84 -13.94 -13.58
N GLN A 211 16.31 -14.30 -14.75
CA GLN A 211 14.90 -14.64 -14.88
C GLN A 211 14.60 -15.95 -14.13
N SER A 212 13.73 -15.85 -13.14
CA SER A 212 13.23 -16.97 -12.35
C SER A 212 11.74 -16.77 -12.05
N PRO A 213 10.99 -17.83 -11.71
CA PRO A 213 9.58 -17.70 -11.32
C PRO A 213 9.35 -16.66 -10.21
N TYR A 214 10.31 -16.49 -9.30
CA TYR A 214 10.26 -15.50 -8.21
C TYR A 214 10.41 -14.07 -8.70
N VAL A 215 11.29 -13.83 -9.68
CA VAL A 215 11.42 -12.51 -10.32
C VAL A 215 10.14 -12.17 -11.07
N VAL A 216 9.58 -13.13 -11.81
CA VAL A 216 8.27 -12.95 -12.49
C VAL A 216 7.19 -12.60 -11.46
N GLN A 217 7.10 -13.32 -10.35
CA GLN A 217 6.11 -13.03 -9.30
C GLN A 217 6.34 -11.66 -8.65
N SER A 218 7.59 -11.26 -8.41
CA SER A 218 7.94 -9.92 -7.90
C SER A 218 7.49 -8.82 -8.86
N ILE A 219 7.67 -9.03 -10.17
CA ILE A 219 7.21 -8.09 -11.19
C ILE A 219 5.68 -8.03 -11.21
N ILE A 220 4.99 -9.18 -11.10
CA ILE A 220 3.51 -9.22 -11.01
C ILE A 220 3.03 -8.44 -9.78
N SER A 221 3.60 -8.69 -8.60
CA SER A 221 3.27 -7.98 -7.36
C SER A 221 3.52 -6.48 -7.48
N LEU A 222 4.63 -6.05 -8.09
CA LEU A 222 4.93 -4.65 -8.37
C LEU A 222 3.89 -3.99 -9.27
N ILE A 223 3.43 -4.70 -10.31
CA ILE A 223 2.40 -4.22 -11.25
C ILE A 223 1.05 -4.10 -10.56
N MET A 224 0.66 -5.11 -9.78
CA MET A 224 -0.58 -5.10 -9.01
C MET A 224 -0.59 -3.99 -7.94
N GLY A 225 0.59 -3.60 -7.43
CA GLY A 225 0.76 -2.43 -6.56
C GLY A 225 0.28 -1.10 -7.17
N MET A 226 0.08 -1.06 -8.50
CA MET A 226 -0.42 0.11 -9.22
C MET A 226 -1.92 0.04 -9.54
N LYS A 227 -2.67 -0.98 -9.08
CA LYS A 227 -4.07 -1.23 -9.48
C LYS A 227 -5.05 -0.09 -9.15
N PHE A 228 -4.75 0.70 -8.12
CA PHE A 228 -5.55 1.86 -7.73
C PHE A 228 -5.13 3.16 -8.43
N PHE A 229 -4.24 3.09 -9.43
CA PHE A 229 -3.94 4.23 -10.28
C PHE A 229 -5.21 4.73 -10.97
N ARG A 230 -5.52 6.02 -10.79
CA ARG A 230 -6.65 6.69 -11.46
C ARG A 230 -6.10 7.76 -12.40
N VAL A 231 -6.43 7.61 -13.68
CA VAL A 231 -6.08 8.56 -14.73
C VAL A 231 -6.80 9.87 -14.47
N LYS A 232 -6.05 10.97 -14.46
CA LYS A 232 -6.63 12.31 -14.47
C LYS A 232 -6.97 12.70 -15.90
N MET A 233 -8.20 13.17 -16.11
CA MET A 233 -8.66 13.64 -17.42
C MET A 233 -8.09 15.03 -17.75
N TYR A 234 -7.83 15.85 -16.72
CA TYR A 234 -7.31 17.20 -16.88
C TYR A 234 -6.18 17.51 -15.89
N PRO A 235 -5.23 18.38 -16.28
CA PRO A 235 -5.05 18.93 -17.62
C PRO A 235 -4.56 17.86 -18.62
N VAL A 236 -4.61 18.15 -19.93
CA VAL A 236 -4.35 17.15 -20.99
C VAL A 236 -2.94 16.53 -20.89
N GLU A 237 -1.98 17.29 -20.37
CA GLU A 237 -0.61 16.81 -20.16
C GLU A 237 -0.54 15.71 -19.09
N GLU A 238 -1.35 15.79 -18.03
CA GLU A 238 -1.45 14.75 -17.00
C GLU A 238 -2.17 13.51 -17.53
N PHE A 239 -3.17 13.71 -18.40
CA PHE A 239 -3.84 12.64 -19.12
C PHE A 239 -2.88 11.88 -20.04
N GLU A 240 -2.15 12.59 -20.90
CA GLU A 240 -1.15 11.99 -21.80
C GLU A 240 -0.06 11.25 -21.03
N ALA A 241 0.46 11.85 -19.96
CA ALA A 241 1.51 11.23 -19.15
C ALA A 241 1.05 9.92 -18.48
N SER A 242 -0.25 9.82 -18.14
CA SER A 242 -0.86 8.60 -17.60
C SER A 242 -0.84 7.45 -18.63
N PHE A 243 -1.22 7.72 -19.87
CA PHE A 243 -1.19 6.71 -20.94
C PHE A 243 0.23 6.32 -21.35
N GLN A 244 1.16 7.27 -21.37
CA GLN A 244 2.58 6.97 -21.59
C GLN A 244 3.14 6.05 -20.48
N PHE A 245 2.72 6.23 -19.23
CA PHE A 245 3.09 5.34 -18.13
C PHE A 245 2.54 3.91 -18.33
N MET A 246 1.32 3.77 -18.86
CA MET A 246 0.71 2.47 -19.13
C MET A 246 1.32 1.72 -20.32
N GLN A 247 2.11 2.36 -21.18
CA GLN A 247 2.75 1.73 -22.33
C GLN A 247 3.94 0.81 -21.98
N VAL A 248 4.09 0.41 -20.71
CA VAL A 248 5.08 -0.60 -20.30
C VAL A 248 4.78 -1.92 -20.99
N LYS A 249 5.66 -2.33 -21.91
CA LYS A 249 5.55 -3.61 -22.61
C LYS A 249 6.48 -4.64 -22.00
N ASP A 250 5.96 -5.86 -21.90
CA ASP A 250 6.70 -7.04 -21.48
C ASP A 250 5.94 -8.29 -21.93
N LYS A 251 6.67 -9.25 -22.52
CA LYS A 251 6.04 -10.45 -23.09
C LYS A 251 5.70 -11.48 -22.01
N ASP A 252 6.42 -11.49 -20.90
CA ASP A 252 6.35 -12.56 -19.89
C ASP A 252 5.31 -12.30 -18.80
N ILE A 253 4.84 -11.06 -18.66
CA ILE A 253 3.87 -10.61 -17.65
C ILE A 253 2.59 -10.03 -18.27
N LYS A 254 2.29 -10.40 -19.52
CA LYS A 254 1.15 -9.87 -20.28
C LYS A 254 -0.20 -9.99 -19.57
N HIS A 255 -0.41 -11.06 -18.78
CA HIS A 255 -1.67 -11.26 -18.04
C HIS A 255 -1.80 -10.28 -16.87
N ALA A 256 -0.70 -10.00 -16.14
CA ALA A 256 -0.71 -9.02 -15.06
C ALA A 256 -0.92 -7.59 -15.61
N LEU A 257 -0.29 -7.26 -16.74
CA LEU A 257 -0.54 -6.00 -17.44
C LEU A 257 -1.99 -5.88 -17.91
N ALA A 258 -2.57 -6.95 -18.46
CA ALA A 258 -3.97 -6.97 -18.87
C ALA A 258 -4.91 -6.75 -17.67
N GLY A 259 -4.68 -7.45 -16.55
CA GLY A 259 -5.43 -7.24 -15.31
C GLY A 259 -5.34 -5.80 -14.80
N LEU A 260 -4.13 -5.24 -14.76
CA LEU A 260 -3.92 -3.84 -14.38
C LEU A 260 -4.67 -2.87 -15.30
N PHE A 261 -4.66 -3.10 -16.62
CA PHE A 261 -5.38 -2.25 -17.57
C PHE A 261 -6.89 -2.29 -17.36
N VAL A 262 -7.46 -3.45 -17.01
CA VAL A 262 -8.88 -3.55 -16.67
C VAL A 262 -9.22 -2.64 -15.48
N GLU A 263 -8.43 -2.71 -14.41
CA GLU A 263 -8.63 -1.90 -13.19
C GLU A 263 -8.53 -0.39 -13.44
N ILE A 264 -7.63 0.03 -14.35
CA ILE A 264 -7.41 1.45 -14.67
C ILE A 264 -8.42 1.96 -15.70
N LEU A 265 -8.72 1.20 -16.75
CA LEU A 265 -9.49 1.66 -17.90
C LEU A 265 -11.01 1.62 -17.68
N ILE A 266 -11.53 0.73 -16.82
CA ILE A 266 -12.97 0.69 -16.50
C ILE A 266 -13.45 2.05 -15.95
N PRO A 267 -12.82 2.65 -14.92
CA PRO A 267 -13.20 3.98 -14.43
C PRO A 267 -13.09 5.08 -15.48
N VAL A 268 -12.08 5.00 -16.36
CA VAL A 268 -11.91 5.96 -17.46
C VAL A 268 -13.09 5.86 -18.43
N ALA A 269 -13.44 4.65 -18.87
CA ALA A 269 -14.56 4.41 -19.75
C ALA A 269 -15.89 4.91 -19.16
N ALA A 270 -16.09 4.81 -17.85
CA ALA A 270 -17.27 5.34 -17.17
C ALA A 270 -17.33 6.88 -17.12
N ALA A 271 -16.17 7.55 -17.14
CA ALA A 271 -16.06 9.01 -17.03
C ALA A 271 -16.01 9.72 -18.40
N VAL A 272 -15.58 9.05 -19.46
CA VAL A 272 -15.45 9.62 -20.81
C VAL A 272 -16.84 9.91 -21.39
N LYS A 273 -17.25 11.19 -21.38
CA LYS A 273 -18.52 11.65 -21.98
C LYS A 273 -18.33 12.33 -23.34
N ASN A 274 -17.28 13.15 -23.51
CA ASN A 274 -17.06 13.98 -24.71
C ASN A 274 -15.61 13.97 -25.26
N GLU A 275 -14.65 13.31 -24.61
CA GLU A 275 -13.20 13.41 -24.91
C GLU A 275 -12.62 12.21 -25.66
N VAL A 276 -13.38 11.61 -26.58
CA VAL A 276 -12.93 10.45 -27.37
C VAL A 276 -11.97 10.82 -28.51
N ASN A 277 -11.75 12.11 -28.78
CA ASN A 277 -10.88 12.59 -29.85
C ASN A 277 -9.47 12.99 -29.40
N VAL A 278 -9.01 12.54 -28.21
CA VAL A 278 -7.62 12.78 -27.80
C VAL A 278 -6.70 11.79 -28.53
N PRO A 279 -5.74 12.26 -29.36
CA PRO A 279 -4.90 11.39 -30.18
C PRO A 279 -4.13 10.33 -29.37
N CYS A 280 -3.67 10.66 -28.16
CA CYS A 280 -2.94 9.71 -27.32
C CYS A 280 -3.80 8.50 -26.90
N LEU A 281 -5.08 8.73 -26.56
CA LEU A 281 -6.02 7.68 -26.17
C LEU A 281 -6.34 6.80 -27.38
N LYS A 282 -6.63 7.41 -28.54
CA LYS A 282 -6.87 6.67 -29.78
C LYS A 282 -5.69 5.78 -30.13
N ASN A 283 -4.47 6.32 -30.15
CA ASN A 283 -3.25 5.58 -30.44
C ASN A 283 -3.02 4.43 -29.43
N PHE A 284 -3.30 4.68 -28.14
CA PHE A 284 -3.17 3.66 -27.11
C PHE A 284 -4.18 2.52 -27.30
N VAL A 285 -5.44 2.84 -27.57
CA VAL A 285 -6.49 1.84 -27.83
C VAL A 285 -6.18 1.04 -29.09
N GLU A 286 -5.77 1.68 -30.18
CA GLU A 286 -5.37 1.00 -31.43
C GLU A 286 -4.19 0.04 -31.18
N MET A 287 -3.19 0.47 -30.40
CA MET A 287 -2.03 -0.35 -30.03
C MET A 287 -2.42 -1.58 -29.20
N LEU A 288 -3.37 -1.44 -28.26
CA LEU A 288 -3.85 -2.56 -27.46
C LEU A 288 -4.80 -3.48 -28.22
N TYR A 289 -5.68 -2.93 -29.07
CA TYR A 289 -6.78 -3.66 -29.69
C TYR A 289 -6.30 -4.87 -30.49
N GLN A 290 -5.35 -4.68 -31.41
CA GLN A 290 -4.87 -5.76 -32.27
C GLN A 290 -4.27 -6.91 -31.43
N THR A 291 -3.40 -6.58 -30.49
CA THR A 291 -2.76 -7.57 -29.61
C THR A 291 -3.79 -8.29 -28.74
N THR A 292 -4.79 -7.57 -28.22
CA THR A 292 -5.83 -8.11 -27.34
C THR A 292 -6.75 -9.05 -28.11
N PHE A 293 -7.17 -8.67 -29.31
CA PHE A 293 -7.99 -9.48 -30.21
C PHE A 293 -7.30 -10.78 -30.63
N ASP A 294 -6.01 -10.70 -30.96
CA ASP A 294 -5.19 -11.87 -31.31
C ASP A 294 -4.98 -12.82 -30.12
N LEU A 295 -4.97 -12.30 -28.89
CA LEU A 295 -4.87 -13.11 -27.68
C LEU A 295 -6.23 -13.71 -27.27
N SER A 296 -7.33 -12.98 -27.42
CA SER A 296 -8.68 -13.47 -27.05
C SER A 296 -9.14 -14.64 -27.92
N SER A 297 -8.65 -14.74 -29.15
CA SER A 297 -8.94 -15.87 -30.04
C SER A 297 -8.17 -17.16 -29.72
N ARG A 298 -7.17 -17.11 -28.81
CA ARG A 298 -6.35 -18.26 -28.43
C ARG A 298 -6.88 -18.92 -27.16
N LYS A 299 -7.27 -20.20 -27.25
CA LYS A 299 -7.75 -21.01 -26.09
C LYS A 299 -6.81 -21.05 -24.88
N LYS A 300 -5.50 -20.87 -25.07
CA LYS A 300 -4.51 -20.82 -23.97
C LYS A 300 -4.62 -19.56 -23.09
N HIS A 301 -5.34 -18.54 -23.56
CA HIS A 301 -5.48 -17.23 -22.91
C HIS A 301 -6.92 -16.90 -22.52
N SER A 302 -7.87 -17.84 -22.66
CA SER A 302 -9.18 -17.69 -22.02
C SER A 302 -9.01 -17.90 -20.52
N LEU A 303 -9.44 -16.90 -19.74
CA LEU A 303 -9.58 -17.02 -18.28
C LEU A 303 -10.65 -18.05 -17.91
#